data_AF-A0A9P6PXW6-F1
#
_entry.id   AF-A0A9P6PXW6-F1
#
_cell.length_a   1.000
_cell.length_b   1.000
_cell.length_c   1.000
_cell.angle_alpha   90.00
_cell.angle_beta   90.00
_cell.angle_gamma   90.00
#
_symmetry.space_group_name_H-M   'P 1'
#
loop_
_entity.id
_entity.type
_entity.pdbx_description
1 polymer ?
#
loop_
_entity_poly.entity_id
_entity_poly.type
_entity_poly.pdbx_seq_one_letter_code
_entity_poly.pdbx_strand_id
1 'polypeptide(L)'
;MIQLWFSASTYNTNTPHPLNDVYSGNSLTRTTQKSSLPLSTVAMVLDWIGAAASGNKFRMTLGLPVGAVMNCADNSGAKNLYIISVKGIKGRLNKLPAGGVGDMVMATVKKGKPELRKKVMPAVIIRQRKAWRRRDGVFIYFEDNAGVIVNPKGEMKGSAITGPVGKECADLWPRIASCAGTVV
;
A
#
# COMPACT_ATOMS: atom_id res chain seq x y z
N MET A 1 38.63 -6.92 -15.39
CA MET A 1 38.18 -7.99 -16.30
C MET A 1 38.95 -9.25 -15.90
N ILE A 2 38.30 -10.24 -15.28
CA ILE A 2 38.95 -11.48 -14.80
C ILE A 2 37.99 -12.64 -15.15
N GLN A 3 38.48 -13.63 -15.88
CA GLN A 3 37.71 -14.78 -16.39
C GLN A 3 37.77 -15.99 -15.44
N LEU A 4 36.82 -16.93 -15.58
CA LEU A 4 36.80 -18.22 -14.87
C LEU A 4 37.62 -19.31 -15.59
N TRP A 5 38.16 -20.25 -14.78
CA TRP A 5 38.67 -21.61 -15.07
C TRP A 5 38.40 -22.45 -13.80
N PHE A 6 38.37 -23.80 -13.71
CA PHE A 6 38.51 -24.95 -14.63
C PHE A 6 37.15 -25.72 -14.69
N SER A 7 36.79 -26.51 -15.70
CA SER A 7 37.25 -27.84 -16.20
C SER A 7 36.85 -29.07 -15.34
N ALA A 8 36.63 -30.20 -16.02
CA ALA A 8 35.93 -31.41 -15.57
C ALA A 8 36.86 -32.57 -15.14
N SER A 9 36.30 -33.63 -14.52
CA SER A 9 36.48 -35.02 -15.00
C SER A 9 35.50 -36.05 -14.39
N THR A 10 35.46 -37.22 -15.05
CA THR A 10 34.70 -38.48 -14.90
C THR A 10 34.75 -39.17 -13.50
N TYR A 11 33.90 -40.15 -13.12
CA TYR A 11 33.75 -41.51 -13.70
C TYR A 11 32.38 -42.21 -13.45
N ASN A 12 32.18 -43.33 -14.17
CA ASN A 12 30.98 -44.17 -14.30
C ASN A 12 31.33 -45.67 -14.17
N THR A 13 30.48 -46.49 -13.53
CA THR A 13 30.45 -47.97 -13.66
C THR A 13 29.02 -48.54 -13.47
N ASN A 14 28.66 -49.59 -14.22
CA ASN A 14 27.28 -50.08 -14.46
C ASN A 14 26.91 -51.43 -13.77
N THR A 15 25.62 -51.59 -13.39
CA THR A 15 24.74 -52.82 -13.47
C THR A 15 25.12 -54.13 -12.72
N PRO A 16 24.28 -55.21 -12.64
CA PRO A 16 22.90 -55.48 -13.16
C PRO A 16 21.86 -55.85 -12.04
N HIS A 17 20.55 -56.02 -12.26
CA HIS A 17 19.83 -57.12 -12.95
C HIS A 17 18.31 -56.82 -13.18
N PRO A 18 17.58 -57.61 -14.00
CA PRO A 18 16.21 -57.30 -14.45
C PRO A 18 15.10 -58.14 -13.79
N LEU A 19 13.84 -57.68 -13.89
CA LEU A 19 12.63 -58.50 -14.08
C LEU A 19 11.43 -57.58 -14.46
N ASN A 20 10.62 -58.02 -15.42
CA ASN A 20 9.33 -57.39 -15.75
C ASN A 20 8.22 -58.16 -15.06
N ASP A 21 7.19 -57.47 -14.54
CA ASP A 21 5.80 -57.95 -14.62
C ASP A 21 4.80 -56.83 -14.27
N VAL A 22 3.52 -57.07 -14.58
CA VAL A 22 2.50 -56.00 -14.79
C VAL A 22 1.37 -56.06 -13.75
N TYR A 23 0.74 -54.90 -13.52
CA TYR A 23 -0.57 -54.63 -12.89
C TYR A 23 -0.70 -54.37 -11.37
N SER A 24 -1.44 -53.27 -11.12
CA SER A 24 -2.17 -52.87 -9.91
C SER A 24 -1.39 -52.23 -8.75
N GLY A 25 -1.98 -51.17 -8.16
CA GLY A 25 -1.53 -50.56 -6.89
C GLY A 25 -1.18 -49.08 -6.96
N ASN A 26 -2.00 -48.23 -6.33
CA ASN A 26 -1.70 -46.81 -6.10
C ASN A 26 -0.41 -46.62 -5.27
N SER A 27 0.51 -45.74 -5.69
CA SER A 27 1.14 -44.83 -4.72
C SER A 27 1.65 -43.50 -5.31
N LEU A 28 1.37 -42.45 -4.54
CA LEU A 28 1.66 -41.03 -4.66
C LEU A 28 3.01 -40.63 -5.31
N THR A 29 2.97 -39.95 -6.45
CA THR A 29 4.08 -39.07 -6.87
C THR A 29 4.07 -37.78 -6.06
N ARG A 30 5.16 -37.48 -5.36
CA ARG A 30 5.29 -36.29 -4.50
C ARG A 30 5.61 -35.04 -5.33
N THR A 31 4.65 -34.55 -6.11
CA THR A 31 4.77 -33.28 -6.83
C THR A 31 4.98 -32.15 -5.82
N THR A 32 6.16 -31.52 -5.85
CA THR A 32 6.40 -30.29 -5.10
C THR A 32 5.49 -29.18 -5.62
N GLN A 33 4.36 -28.97 -4.94
CA GLN A 33 3.52 -27.80 -5.15
C GLN A 33 4.32 -26.55 -4.80
N LYS A 34 4.86 -25.86 -5.82
CA LYS A 34 5.08 -24.43 -5.72
C LYS A 34 3.71 -23.82 -5.42
N SER A 35 3.51 -23.32 -4.20
CA SER A 35 2.29 -22.66 -3.79
C SER A 35 2.11 -21.39 -4.63
N SER A 36 1.37 -21.52 -5.73
CA SER A 36 0.97 -20.39 -6.56
C SER A 36 0.03 -19.51 -5.75
N LEU A 37 0.57 -18.39 -5.25
CA LEU A 37 -0.29 -17.29 -4.81
C LEU A 37 -1.23 -16.94 -5.98
N PRO A 38 -2.54 -16.84 -5.75
CA PRO A 38 -3.50 -16.69 -6.85
C PRO A 38 -3.18 -15.42 -7.63
N LEU A 39 -3.36 -15.45 -8.95
CA LEU A 39 -3.03 -14.36 -9.87
C LEU A 39 -3.68 -13.01 -9.47
N SER A 40 -4.80 -13.03 -8.75
CA SER A 40 -5.43 -11.86 -8.13
C SER A 40 -4.55 -11.13 -7.11
N THR A 41 -3.68 -11.84 -6.39
CA THR A 41 -2.73 -11.27 -5.42
C THR A 41 -1.57 -10.57 -6.14
N VAL A 42 -1.13 -11.10 -7.28
CA VAL A 42 -0.08 -10.49 -8.11
C VAL A 42 -0.64 -9.30 -8.89
N ALA A 43 -1.87 -9.39 -9.40
CA ALA A 43 -2.59 -8.27 -10.01
C ALA A 43 -2.74 -7.08 -9.04
N MET A 44 -3.07 -7.32 -7.77
CA MET A 44 -3.09 -6.29 -6.71
C MET A 44 -1.76 -5.52 -6.55
N VAL A 45 -0.62 -6.15 -6.84
CA VAL A 45 0.70 -5.53 -6.74
C VAL A 45 1.04 -4.72 -8.00
N LEU A 46 0.53 -5.11 -9.17
CA LEU A 46 0.77 -4.42 -10.45
C LEU A 46 -0.20 -3.26 -10.71
N ASP A 47 -1.47 -3.38 -10.32
CA ASP A 47 -2.46 -2.28 -10.31
C ASP A 47 -2.02 -1.08 -9.45
N TRP A 48 -1.01 -1.27 -8.60
CA TRP A 48 -0.44 -0.22 -7.75
C TRP A 48 0.23 0.92 -8.54
N ILE A 49 0.64 0.71 -9.80
CA ILE A 49 1.32 1.75 -10.58
C ILE A 49 0.36 2.90 -10.97
N GLY A 50 -0.92 2.60 -11.23
CA GLY A 50 -1.94 3.59 -11.56
C GLY A 50 -2.53 4.30 -10.34
N ALA A 51 -1.89 5.35 -9.83
CA ALA A 51 -2.55 6.29 -8.91
C ALA A 51 -3.42 7.28 -9.69
N ALA A 52 -4.72 7.36 -9.41
CA ALA A 52 -5.62 8.35 -10.01
C ALA A 52 -5.49 9.77 -9.41
N ALA A 53 -4.30 10.13 -8.91
CA ALA A 53 -4.04 11.48 -8.41
C ALA A 53 -3.91 12.43 -9.60
N SER A 54 -4.70 13.50 -9.64
CA SER A 54 -4.64 14.50 -10.71
C SER A 54 -3.47 15.46 -10.50
N GLY A 55 -2.30 15.08 -11.01
CA GLY A 55 -1.13 15.96 -11.12
C GLY A 55 -0.09 15.83 -10.00
N ASN A 56 0.81 16.81 -9.94
CA ASN A 56 2.01 16.78 -9.10
C ASN A 56 1.83 17.58 -7.80
N LYS A 57 1.99 16.91 -6.66
CA LYS A 57 2.01 17.53 -5.33
C LYS A 57 3.29 18.34 -5.09
N PHE A 58 3.15 19.57 -4.58
CA PHE A 58 4.30 20.35 -4.11
C PHE A 58 4.91 19.75 -2.82
N ARG A 59 6.25 19.78 -2.70
CA ARG A 59 6.95 19.22 -1.54
C ARG A 59 6.62 20.01 -0.27
N MET A 60 6.11 19.31 0.75
CA MET A 60 5.73 19.87 2.05
C MET A 60 6.39 19.11 3.21
N THR A 61 6.25 19.64 4.43
CA THR A 61 6.62 18.95 5.67
C THR A 61 5.77 17.69 5.84
N LEU A 62 6.41 16.53 5.99
CA LEU A 62 5.74 15.25 6.22
C LEU A 62 5.45 15.11 7.72
N GLY A 63 4.18 15.00 8.11
CA GLY A 63 3.75 14.92 9.51
C GLY A 63 3.43 13.52 10.01
N LEU A 64 3.28 12.54 9.11
CA LEU A 64 2.74 11.22 9.43
C LEU A 64 3.68 10.09 8.97
N PRO A 65 4.62 9.62 9.82
CA PRO A 65 5.42 8.44 9.55
C PRO A 65 4.59 7.16 9.61
N VAL A 66 5.13 6.07 9.06
CA VAL A 66 4.63 4.70 9.31
C VAL A 66 4.54 4.45 10.82
N GLY A 67 3.46 3.80 11.25
CA GLY A 67 3.11 3.61 12.66
C GLY A 67 2.21 4.70 13.24
N ALA A 68 2.06 5.85 12.58
CA ALA A 68 1.13 6.89 13.03
C ALA A 68 -0.33 6.43 12.95
N VAL A 69 -1.12 6.85 13.93
CA VAL A 69 -2.58 6.72 13.94
C VAL A 69 -3.20 8.08 13.63
N MET A 70 -4.14 8.11 12.70
CA MET A 70 -4.95 9.28 12.38
C MET A 70 -6.45 8.97 12.50
N ASN A 71 -7.26 10.02 12.63
CA ASN A 71 -8.71 9.89 12.63
C ASN A 71 -9.21 9.50 11.24
N CYS A 72 -10.30 8.74 11.17
CA CYS A 72 -11.04 8.57 9.93
C CYS A 72 -12.08 9.69 9.84
N ALA A 73 -12.06 10.45 8.74
CA ALA A 73 -12.97 11.58 8.51
C ALA A 73 -14.12 11.23 7.56
N ASP A 74 -14.29 9.97 7.17
CA ASP A 74 -15.42 9.53 6.34
C ASP A 74 -16.49 8.76 7.15
N ASN A 75 -17.67 8.63 6.57
CA ASN A 75 -18.80 7.90 7.16
C ASN A 75 -18.80 6.38 6.90
N SER A 76 -17.69 5.78 6.45
CA SER A 76 -17.63 4.32 6.17
C SER A 76 -17.85 3.45 7.41
N GLY A 77 -17.53 4.00 8.60
CA GLY A 77 -17.60 3.33 9.90
C GLY A 77 -16.25 2.91 10.47
N ALA A 78 -15.14 3.35 9.87
CA ALA A 78 -13.85 3.40 10.56
C ALA A 78 -13.81 4.60 11.53
N LYS A 79 -13.06 4.48 12.64
CA LYS A 79 -12.77 5.60 13.56
C LYS A 79 -11.30 6.01 13.54
N ASN A 80 -10.39 5.04 13.49
CA ASN A 80 -8.95 5.28 13.48
C ASN A 80 -8.23 4.45 12.42
N LEU A 81 -7.40 5.13 11.63
CA LEU A 81 -6.56 4.57 10.58
C LEU A 81 -5.10 4.50 11.07
N TYR A 82 -4.47 3.35 10.96
CA TYR A 82 -3.06 3.14 11.30
C TYR A 82 -2.24 2.95 10.02
N ILE A 83 -1.24 3.81 9.82
CA ILE A 83 -0.43 3.86 8.59
C ILE A 83 0.63 2.76 8.59
N ILE A 84 0.67 1.98 7.52
CA ILE A 84 1.61 0.87 7.29
C ILE A 84 2.66 1.24 6.23
N SER A 85 2.26 1.94 5.16
CA SER A 85 3.18 2.42 4.13
C SER A 85 2.64 3.67 3.44
N VAL A 86 3.50 4.36 2.69
CA VAL A 86 3.18 5.59 1.96
C VAL A 86 3.56 5.37 0.49
N LYS A 87 2.62 5.65 -0.43
CA LYS A 87 2.82 5.43 -1.88
C LYS A 87 3.85 6.43 -2.43
N GLY A 88 4.64 5.99 -3.41
CA GLY A 88 5.62 6.85 -4.10
C GLY A 88 6.90 7.20 -3.33
N ILE A 89 7.06 6.73 -2.08
CA ILE A 89 8.29 6.97 -1.30
C ILE A 89 9.36 5.95 -1.70
N LYS A 90 10.50 6.43 -2.22
CA LYS A 90 11.71 5.62 -2.45
C LYS A 90 12.32 5.19 -1.11
N GLY A 91 12.73 3.92 -1.01
CA GLY A 91 13.42 3.39 0.16
C GLY A 91 14.76 4.08 0.43
N ARG A 92 15.09 4.28 1.71
CA ARG A 92 16.39 4.71 2.20
C ARG A 92 16.66 4.02 3.54
N LEU A 93 17.88 3.53 3.74
CA LEU A 93 18.32 2.91 4.98
C LEU A 93 18.03 3.82 6.19
N ASN A 94 17.51 3.23 7.27
CA ASN A 94 17.16 3.88 8.54
C ASN A 94 16.16 5.06 8.43
N LYS A 95 15.48 5.25 7.29
CA LYS A 95 14.45 6.28 7.12
C LYS A 95 13.06 5.66 7.11
N LEU A 96 12.24 6.02 8.10
CA LEU A 96 10.81 5.71 8.06
C LEU A 96 10.13 6.44 6.89
N PRO A 97 9.34 5.76 6.04
CA PRO A 97 8.44 6.42 5.11
C PRO A 97 7.46 7.31 5.88
N ALA A 98 7.17 8.49 5.34
CA ALA A 98 6.24 9.44 5.93
C ALA A 98 5.43 10.13 4.84
N GLY A 99 4.18 10.47 5.16
CA GLY A 99 3.27 11.22 4.31
C GLY A 99 2.87 12.55 4.94
N GLY A 100 2.18 13.35 4.13
CA GLY A 100 1.39 14.49 4.56
C GLY A 100 0.17 14.69 3.68
N VAL A 101 -0.50 15.84 3.81
CA VAL A 101 -1.77 16.15 3.12
C VAL A 101 -1.71 15.83 1.62
N GLY A 102 -2.69 15.07 1.13
CA GLY A 102 -2.79 14.61 -0.25
C GLY A 102 -2.03 13.32 -0.59
N ASP A 103 -1.19 12.77 0.30
CA ASP A 103 -0.51 11.50 0.02
C ASP A 103 -1.44 10.30 0.22
N MET A 104 -1.36 9.33 -0.70
CA MET A 104 -1.99 8.01 -0.56
C MET A 104 -1.12 7.11 0.33
N VAL A 105 -1.74 6.52 1.35
CA VAL A 105 -1.14 5.61 2.32
C VAL A 105 -1.86 4.27 2.34
N MET A 106 -1.17 3.20 2.70
CA MET A 106 -1.81 1.94 3.07
C MET A 106 -2.07 1.95 4.56
N ALA A 107 -3.31 1.69 4.96
CA ALA A 107 -3.74 1.76 6.35
C ALA A 107 -4.55 0.53 6.78
N THR A 108 -4.61 0.30 8.09
CA THR A 108 -5.54 -0.65 8.72
C THR A 108 -6.46 0.08 9.69
N VAL A 109 -7.72 -0.35 9.79
CA VAL A 109 -8.66 0.18 10.78
C VAL A 109 -8.38 -0.47 12.14
N LYS A 110 -7.98 0.34 13.13
CA LYS A 110 -7.77 -0.15 14.51
C LYS A 110 -9.07 -0.18 15.31
N LYS A 111 -9.85 0.91 15.24
CA LYS A 111 -11.17 1.08 15.86
C LYS A 111 -12.20 1.41 14.76
N GLY A 112 -13.37 0.76 14.78
CA GLY A 112 -14.41 0.88 13.76
C GLY A 112 -15.22 -0.41 13.57
N LYS A 113 -16.07 -0.46 12.54
CA LYS A 113 -16.86 -1.66 12.15
C LYS A 113 -15.96 -2.91 12.02
N PRO A 114 -16.37 -4.08 12.55
CA PRO A 114 -15.56 -5.31 12.48
C PRO A 114 -15.12 -5.69 11.06
N GLU A 115 -15.99 -5.52 10.07
CA GLU A 115 -15.75 -5.83 8.65
C GLU A 115 -14.58 -5.08 8.01
N LEU A 116 -14.24 -3.88 8.53
CA LEU A 116 -13.16 -3.03 8.04
C LEU A 116 -11.84 -3.28 8.79
N ARG A 117 -11.90 -3.91 9.96
CA ARG A 117 -10.72 -4.25 10.76
C ARG A 117 -10.00 -5.45 10.14
N LYS A 118 -8.72 -5.62 10.49
CA LYS A 118 -7.83 -6.70 9.98
C LYS A 118 -7.60 -6.71 8.46
N LYS A 119 -8.13 -5.75 7.70
CA LYS A 119 -7.89 -5.56 6.26
C LYS A 119 -6.98 -4.36 6.01
N VAL A 120 -6.05 -4.50 5.07
CA VAL A 120 -5.25 -3.38 4.55
C VAL A 120 -6.06 -2.69 3.46
N MET A 121 -6.18 -1.37 3.52
CA MET A 121 -6.93 -0.57 2.55
C MET A 121 -6.13 0.69 2.20
N PRO A 122 -6.25 1.24 0.98
CA PRO A 122 -5.72 2.55 0.67
C PRO A 122 -6.51 3.63 1.43
N ALA A 123 -5.83 4.70 1.81
CA ALA A 123 -6.41 5.90 2.40
C ALA A 123 -5.66 7.13 1.89
N VAL A 124 -6.28 8.31 1.94
CA VAL A 124 -5.63 9.60 1.64
C VAL A 124 -5.62 10.45 2.89
N ILE A 125 -4.49 11.10 3.18
CA ILE A 125 -4.35 12.06 4.28
C ILE A 125 -5.02 13.38 3.87
N ILE A 126 -6.05 13.81 4.60
CA ILE A 126 -6.78 15.06 4.32
C ILE A 126 -6.40 16.23 5.24
N ARG A 127 -5.92 15.93 6.46
CA ARG A 127 -5.52 16.89 7.48
C ARG A 127 -4.25 16.45 8.20
N GLN A 128 -3.41 17.42 8.57
CA GLN A 128 -2.14 17.23 9.25
C GLN A 128 -1.95 18.29 10.35
N ARG A 129 -1.63 17.83 11.56
CA ARG A 129 -1.34 18.69 12.73
C ARG A 129 0.06 19.31 12.70
N LYS A 130 1.03 18.67 12.04
CA LYS A 130 2.37 19.22 11.83
C LYS A 130 2.31 20.33 10.79
N ALA A 131 2.69 21.56 11.14
CA ALA A 131 2.66 22.68 10.21
C ALA A 131 3.53 22.47 8.95
N TRP A 132 3.03 22.96 7.81
CA TRP A 132 3.78 23.06 6.56
C TRP A 132 3.63 24.46 5.95
N ARG A 133 4.59 24.82 5.09
CA ARG A 133 4.62 26.11 4.39
C ARG A 133 4.02 25.97 2.99
N ARG A 134 3.17 26.92 2.61
CA ARG A 134 2.61 27.08 1.26
C ARG A 134 3.47 27.99 0.38
N ARG A 135 3.16 28.02 -0.92
CA ARG A 135 3.91 28.79 -1.94
C ARG A 135 3.78 30.30 -1.75
N ASP A 136 2.68 30.76 -1.17
CA ASP A 136 2.42 32.13 -0.71
C ASP A 136 3.27 32.55 0.53
N GLY A 137 3.96 31.60 1.16
CA GLY A 137 4.76 31.82 2.37
C GLY A 137 4.03 31.54 3.68
N VAL A 138 2.71 31.31 3.66
CA VAL A 138 1.90 31.07 4.86
C VAL A 138 2.21 29.69 5.43
N PHE A 139 2.29 29.60 6.77
CA PHE A 139 2.34 28.33 7.48
C PHE A 139 0.93 27.95 7.96
N ILE A 140 0.51 26.73 7.64
CA ILE A 140 -0.81 26.19 8.00
C ILE A 140 -0.65 24.86 8.74
N TYR A 141 -1.58 24.59 9.65
CA TYR A 141 -1.76 23.31 10.34
C TYR A 141 -3.24 23.10 10.67
N PHE A 142 -3.64 21.85 10.85
CA PHE A 142 -4.96 21.48 11.37
C PHE A 142 -4.89 21.10 12.86
N GLU A 143 -6.05 21.04 13.52
CA GLU A 143 -6.16 20.58 14.91
C GLU A 143 -5.73 19.11 15.05
N ASP A 144 -6.23 18.24 14.16
CA ASP A 144 -5.98 16.80 14.17
C ASP A 144 -5.28 16.29 12.89
N ASN A 145 -4.85 15.03 12.97
CA ASN A 145 -4.45 14.26 11.79
C ASN A 145 -5.66 13.43 11.35
N ALA A 146 -6.06 13.54 10.08
CA ALA A 146 -7.21 12.80 9.57
C ALA A 146 -7.01 12.33 8.12
N GLY A 147 -7.66 11.22 7.79
CA GLY A 147 -7.70 10.67 6.44
C GLY A 147 -9.03 9.99 6.10
N VAL A 148 -9.21 9.72 4.81
CA VAL A 148 -10.40 9.04 4.24
C VAL A 148 -9.98 7.75 3.55
N ILE A 149 -10.80 6.70 3.65
CA ILE A 149 -10.56 5.42 2.98
C ILE A 149 -10.96 5.55 1.51
N VAL A 150 -10.08 5.09 0.62
CA VAL A 150 -10.28 5.14 -0.83
C VAL A 150 -10.01 3.80 -1.49
N ASN A 151 -10.55 3.61 -2.70
CA ASN A 151 -10.16 2.56 -3.61
C ASN A 151 -8.80 2.88 -4.27
N PRO A 152 -8.09 1.91 -4.89
CA PRO A 152 -6.86 2.19 -5.65
C PRO A 152 -7.01 3.29 -6.71
N LYS A 153 -8.22 3.43 -7.28
CA LYS A 153 -8.65 4.49 -8.21
C LYS A 153 -8.89 5.87 -7.56
N GLY A 154 -8.57 6.08 -6.29
CA GLY A 154 -8.78 7.36 -5.59
C GLY A 154 -10.24 7.71 -5.26
N GLU A 155 -11.19 6.85 -5.62
CA GLU A 155 -12.60 6.99 -5.25
C GLU A 155 -12.79 6.74 -3.76
N MET A 156 -13.54 7.60 -3.06
CA MET A 156 -13.85 7.41 -1.64
C MET A 156 -14.75 6.20 -1.41
N LYS A 157 -14.53 5.52 -0.28
CA LYS A 157 -15.43 4.46 0.22
C LYS A 157 -16.63 5.00 0.99
N GLY A 158 -16.46 6.12 1.70
CA GLY A 158 -17.56 6.88 2.30
C GLY A 158 -18.20 7.84 1.30
N SER A 159 -19.37 8.36 1.63
CA SER A 159 -20.15 9.30 0.81
C SER A 159 -19.91 10.78 1.18
N ALA A 160 -19.42 11.04 2.39
CA ALA A 160 -19.24 12.39 2.93
C ALA A 160 -17.98 12.49 3.81
N ILE A 161 -17.41 13.70 3.90
CA ILE A 161 -16.25 14.02 4.74
C ILE A 161 -16.67 14.90 5.91
N THR A 162 -16.16 14.61 7.11
CA THR A 162 -16.40 15.41 8.33
C THR A 162 -15.28 16.41 8.57
N GLY A 163 -15.64 17.69 8.62
CA GLY A 163 -14.71 18.80 8.86
C GLY A 163 -13.93 19.23 7.61
N PRO A 164 -12.95 20.14 7.76
CA PRO A 164 -12.22 20.71 6.63
C PRO A 164 -11.26 19.72 5.99
N VAL A 165 -10.89 20.01 4.74
CA VAL A 165 -9.89 19.29 3.92
C VAL A 165 -8.82 20.28 3.48
N GLY A 166 -7.54 19.88 3.54
CA GLY A 166 -6.46 20.71 3.01
C GLY A 166 -6.52 20.84 1.49
N LYS A 167 -6.37 22.05 0.96
CA LYS A 167 -6.35 22.36 -0.48
C LYS A 167 -5.44 21.45 -1.29
N GLU A 168 -4.26 21.13 -0.75
CA GLU A 168 -3.29 20.24 -1.39
C GLU A 168 -3.79 18.80 -1.56
N CYS A 169 -4.82 18.38 -0.82
CA CYS A 169 -5.53 17.14 -1.05
C CYS A 169 -6.68 17.31 -2.06
N ALA A 170 -7.42 18.42 -1.99
CA ALA A 170 -8.53 18.70 -2.91
C ALA A 170 -8.06 18.82 -4.37
N ASP A 171 -6.95 19.54 -4.60
CA ASP A 171 -6.35 19.75 -5.93
C ASP A 171 -5.90 18.42 -6.59
N LEU A 172 -5.55 17.39 -5.79
CA LEU A 172 -5.04 16.09 -6.27
C LEU A 172 -6.11 15.00 -6.40
N TRP A 173 -7.23 15.14 -5.70
CA TRP A 173 -8.23 14.07 -5.55
C TRP A 173 -9.64 14.63 -5.78
N PRO A 174 -10.12 14.71 -7.04
CA PRO A 174 -11.39 15.35 -7.38
C PRO A 174 -12.59 14.77 -6.62
N ARG A 175 -12.60 13.45 -6.39
CA ARG A 175 -13.67 12.78 -5.61
C ARG A 175 -13.69 13.18 -4.13
N ILE A 176 -12.54 13.53 -3.56
CA ILE A 176 -12.43 14.06 -2.20
C ILE A 176 -12.88 15.52 -2.18
N ALA A 177 -12.47 16.32 -3.17
CA ALA A 177 -12.91 17.71 -3.30
C ALA A 177 -14.45 17.85 -3.41
N SER A 178 -15.10 17.02 -4.23
CA SER A 178 -16.57 17.02 -4.38
C SER A 178 -17.34 16.63 -3.11
N CYS A 179 -16.72 15.91 -2.17
CA CYS A 179 -17.34 15.44 -0.92
C CYS A 179 -16.91 16.26 0.31
N ALA A 180 -16.11 17.32 0.13
CA ALA A 180 -15.62 18.19 1.19
C ALA A 180 -16.56 19.37 1.44
N GLY A 181 -17.00 19.58 2.68
CA GLY A 181 -17.81 20.75 3.03
C GLY A 181 -17.03 22.07 3.11
N THR A 182 -15.72 22.00 3.36
CA THR A 182 -14.84 23.18 3.40
C THR A 182 -13.42 22.77 3.00
N VAL A 183 -12.81 23.54 2.10
CA VAL A 183 -11.42 23.38 1.67
C VAL A 183 -10.61 24.57 2.15
N VAL A 184 -9.46 24.30 2.77
CA VAL A 184 -8.56 25.32 3.36
C VAL A 184 -7.17 25.20 2.77
#